data_AF-A0A7U6LAW4-F1
#
_entry.id   AF-A0A7U6LAW4-F1
#
_cell.length_a   1.000
_cell.length_b   1.000
_cell.length_c   1.000
_cell.angle_alpha   90.00
_cell.angle_beta   90.00
_cell.angle_gamma   90.00
#
_symmetry.space_group_name_H-M   'P 1'
#
loop_
_entity.id
_entity.type
_entity.pdbx_description
1 polymer ?
#
loop_
_entity_poly.entity_id
_entity_poly.type
_entity_poly.pdbx_seq_one_letter_code
_entity_poly.pdbx_strand_id
1 'polypeptide(L)'
;MAQRVIDKFGDEEISIGDYVLSRGDLLTLIIMDFVIRIKEGVIKKESFETDSFYNGLLGFPQYTRPVEIDGYTVPEVLQSGNHAKISEYRQFHSIEKTMKNRMDLFEKKLENIDEDLEFKKVYKKYLKNK
;
A
#
# COMPACT_ATOMS: atom_id res chain seq x y z
N MET A 1 -14.03 29.28 1.10
CA MET A 1 -14.37 29.77 2.46
C MET A 1 -13.63 31.08 2.67
N ALA A 2 -14.11 31.98 3.54
CA ALA A 2 -13.40 33.24 3.80
C ALA A 2 -12.20 33.01 4.73
N GLN A 3 -11.03 33.58 4.40
CA GLN A 3 -9.78 33.38 5.16
C GLN A 3 -9.94 33.70 6.66
N ARG A 4 -10.63 34.80 7.01
CA ARG A 4 -10.90 35.18 8.41
C ARG A 4 -11.66 34.13 9.23
N VAL A 5 -12.40 33.24 8.58
CA VAL A 5 -13.09 32.13 9.26
C VAL A 5 -12.12 30.98 9.50
N ILE A 6 -11.24 30.71 8.53
CA ILE A 6 -10.15 29.72 8.67
C ILE A 6 -9.22 30.17 9.81
N ASP A 7 -8.72 31.41 9.77
CA ASP A 7 -7.79 31.93 10.78
C ASP A 7 -8.35 31.92 12.21
N LYS A 8 -9.68 31.99 12.35
CA LYS A 8 -10.36 32.08 13.66
C LYS A 8 -10.82 30.72 14.20
N PHE A 9 -11.18 29.78 13.32
CA PHE A 9 -11.85 28.52 13.71
C PHE A 9 -11.21 27.27 13.13
N GLY A 10 -10.31 27.38 12.14
CA GLY A 10 -9.63 26.24 11.55
C GLY A 10 -8.39 25.88 12.35
N ASP A 11 -8.24 24.59 12.66
CA ASP A 11 -7.03 24.06 13.30
C ASP A 11 -5.96 23.69 12.26
N GLU A 12 -6.38 23.05 11.17
CA GLU A 12 -5.49 22.54 10.12
C GLU A 12 -6.09 22.72 8.73
N GLU A 13 -5.24 22.97 7.74
CA GLU A 13 -5.58 22.96 6.32
C GLU A 13 -4.94 21.72 5.65
N ILE A 14 -5.79 20.81 5.15
CA ILE A 14 -5.35 19.52 4.62
C ILE A 14 -5.58 19.46 3.10
N SER A 15 -4.55 19.10 2.36
CA SER A 15 -4.63 18.71 0.95
C SER A 15 -4.48 17.20 0.80
N ILE A 16 -5.22 16.60 -0.12
CA ILE A 16 -5.15 15.17 -0.46
C ILE A 16 -4.43 14.91 -1.81
N GLY A 17 -3.90 15.96 -2.43
CA GLY A 17 -3.11 15.87 -3.66
C GLY A 17 -3.14 17.13 -4.51
N ASP A 18 -2.27 17.17 -5.52
CA ASP A 18 -2.04 18.35 -6.36
C ASP A 18 -3.03 18.43 -7.52
N TYR A 19 -4.31 18.63 -7.19
CA TYR A 19 -5.40 18.81 -8.15
C TYR A 19 -6.53 19.66 -7.56
N VAL A 20 -7.37 20.24 -8.43
CA VAL A 20 -8.47 21.12 -8.03
C VAL A 20 -9.80 20.37 -8.12
N LEU A 21 -10.57 20.39 -7.03
CA LEU A 21 -11.95 19.89 -6.99
C LEU A 21 -12.94 21.05 -6.90
N SER A 22 -14.17 20.81 -7.33
CA SER A 22 -15.23 21.82 -7.25
C SER A 22 -15.65 22.15 -5.82
N ARG A 23 -15.56 21.17 -4.91
CA ARG A 23 -16.02 21.24 -3.50
C ARG A 23 -15.24 20.27 -2.60
N GLY A 24 -15.31 20.51 -1.29
CA GLY A 24 -14.62 19.70 -0.26
C GLY A 24 -15.33 18.40 0.15
N ASP A 25 -16.56 18.15 -0.28
CA ASP A 25 -17.36 17.01 0.20
C ASP A 25 -16.69 15.65 -0.08
N LEU A 26 -16.05 15.50 -1.24
CA LEU A 26 -15.28 14.31 -1.61
C LEU A 26 -14.05 14.13 -0.70
N LEU A 27 -13.37 15.22 -0.38
CA LEU A 27 -12.23 15.20 0.54
C LEU A 27 -12.67 14.77 1.94
N THR A 28 -13.80 15.27 2.43
CA THR A 28 -14.38 14.83 3.71
C THR A 28 -14.66 13.33 3.73
N LEU A 29 -15.27 12.78 2.67
CA LEU A 29 -15.52 11.34 2.59
C LEU A 29 -14.25 10.50 2.56
N ILE A 30 -13.22 10.95 1.83
CA ILE A 30 -11.91 10.28 1.79
C ILE A 30 -11.27 10.26 3.18
N ILE A 31 -11.27 11.41 3.87
CA ILE A 31 -10.70 11.51 5.23
C ILE A 31 -11.46 10.61 6.20
N MET A 32 -12.79 10.67 6.18
CA MET A 32 -13.60 9.81 7.03
C MET A 32 -13.30 8.33 6.80
N ASP A 33 -13.18 7.88 5.54
CA ASP A 33 -12.90 6.48 5.23
C ASP A 33 -11.58 6.01 5.86
N PHE A 34 -10.45 6.68 5.59
CA PHE A 34 -9.17 6.19 6.08
C PHE A 34 -9.03 6.30 7.61
N VAL A 35 -9.61 7.32 8.25
CA VAL A 35 -9.59 7.47 9.71
C VAL A 35 -10.45 6.39 10.37
N ILE A 36 -11.65 6.14 9.84
CA ILE A 36 -12.56 5.14 10.39
C ILE A 36 -11.99 3.72 10.20
N ARG A 37 -11.33 3.43 9.07
CA ARG A 37 -10.70 2.12 8.82
C ARG A 37 -9.66 1.73 9.87
N ILE A 38 -8.93 2.69 10.45
CA ILE A 38 -7.89 2.39 11.44
C ILE A 38 -8.48 2.12 12.83
N LYS A 39 -9.75 2.48 13.06
CA LYS A 39 -10.41 2.27 14.35
C LYS A 39 -10.60 0.78 14.64
N GLU A 40 -10.25 0.38 15.85
CA GLU A 40 -10.41 -0.99 16.32
C GLU A 40 -11.86 -1.48 16.16
N GLY A 41 -12.01 -2.70 15.63
CA GLY A 41 -13.30 -3.34 15.42
C GLY A 41 -14.00 -2.97 14.11
N VAL A 42 -13.50 -2.00 13.33
CA VAL A 42 -14.08 -1.67 12.02
C VAL A 42 -13.63 -2.66 10.94
N ILE A 43 -12.32 -2.87 10.83
CA ILE A 43 -11.74 -3.90 9.97
C ILE A 43 -10.75 -4.77 10.74
N LYS A 44 -10.46 -5.95 10.18
CA LYS A 44 -9.42 -6.83 10.69
C LYS A 44 -8.04 -6.22 10.50
N LYS A 45 -7.15 -6.41 11.47
CA LYS A 45 -5.79 -5.85 11.46
C LYS A 45 -5.01 -6.27 10.21
N GLU A 46 -5.14 -7.54 9.85
CA GLU A 46 -4.46 -8.16 8.70
C GLU A 46 -4.85 -7.51 7.36
N SER A 47 -6.02 -6.86 7.32
CA SER A 47 -6.51 -6.18 6.12
C SER A 47 -5.61 -4.99 5.77
N PHE A 48 -5.39 -4.09 6.72
CA PHE A 48 -4.58 -2.90 6.48
C PHE A 48 -3.07 -3.15 6.59
N GLU A 49 -2.63 -4.19 7.30
CA GLU A 49 -1.21 -4.57 7.37
C GLU A 49 -0.63 -4.99 6.01
N THR A 50 -1.51 -5.37 5.07
CA THR A 50 -1.13 -5.76 3.70
C THR A 50 -1.47 -4.70 2.64
N ASP A 51 -2.05 -3.57 3.05
CA ASP A 51 -2.35 -2.45 2.16
C ASP A 51 -1.06 -1.77 1.67
N SER A 52 -1.20 -1.03 0.56
CA SER A 52 -0.11 -0.18 0.09
C SER A 52 0.25 0.87 1.14
N PHE A 53 1.51 1.27 1.15
CA PHE A 53 2.10 2.26 2.06
C PHE A 53 2.23 1.84 3.53
N TYR A 54 1.53 0.79 4.00
CA TYR A 54 1.62 0.33 5.39
C TYR A 54 3.05 0.01 5.82
N ASN A 55 3.79 -0.72 4.99
CA ASN A 55 5.21 -1.01 5.18
C ASN A 55 6.12 -0.14 4.28
N GLY A 56 5.61 0.95 3.73
CA GLY A 56 6.35 1.82 2.80
C GLY A 56 6.51 1.29 1.37
N LEU A 57 5.88 0.17 1.00
CA LEU A 57 5.84 -0.35 -0.37
C LEU A 57 4.41 -0.39 -0.92
N LEU A 58 4.25 -0.56 -2.23
CA LEU A 58 2.95 -0.85 -2.83
C LEU A 58 2.53 -2.30 -2.57
N GLY A 59 1.22 -2.54 -2.46
CA GLY A 59 0.67 -3.88 -2.27
C GLY A 59 0.96 -4.83 -3.45
N PHE A 60 0.97 -6.12 -3.17
CA PHE A 60 1.24 -7.19 -4.14
C PHE A 60 0.01 -7.55 -5.01
N PRO A 61 0.18 -8.25 -6.15
CA PRO A 61 -0.95 -8.68 -6.97
C PRO A 61 -1.83 -9.70 -6.23
N GLN A 62 -3.14 -9.48 -6.30
CA GLN A 62 -4.15 -10.34 -5.70
C GLN A 62 -4.91 -11.09 -6.80
N TYR A 63 -5.22 -12.36 -6.52
CA TYR A 63 -5.92 -13.24 -7.45
C TYR A 63 -7.10 -13.88 -6.73
N THR A 64 -8.19 -14.08 -7.46
CA THR A 64 -9.40 -14.75 -6.97
C THR A 64 -9.87 -15.76 -8.02
N ARG A 65 -10.90 -16.54 -7.70
CA ARG A 65 -11.48 -17.51 -8.62
C ARG A 65 -12.18 -16.82 -9.80
N PRO A 66 -12.26 -17.47 -10.97
CA PRO A 66 -11.67 -18.77 -11.33
C PRO A 66 -10.15 -18.72 -11.56
N VAL A 67 -9.50 -19.90 -11.63
CA VAL A 67 -8.03 -20.02 -11.78
C VAL A 67 -7.53 -19.47 -13.12
N GLU A 68 -8.38 -19.50 -14.14
CA GLU A 68 -8.09 -18.96 -15.46
C GLU A 68 -9.25 -18.11 -15.95
N ILE A 69 -8.94 -16.92 -16.46
CA ILE A 69 -9.88 -16.02 -17.13
C ILE A 69 -9.19 -15.52 -18.40
N ASP A 70 -9.78 -15.77 -19.56
CA ASP A 70 -9.30 -15.27 -20.86
C ASP A 70 -7.80 -15.55 -21.15
N GLY A 71 -7.31 -16.73 -20.74
CA GLY A 71 -5.91 -17.13 -20.89
C GLY A 71 -4.95 -16.56 -19.84
N TYR A 72 -5.44 -15.76 -18.89
CA TYR A 72 -4.69 -15.30 -17.72
C TYR A 72 -4.88 -16.27 -16.56
N THR A 73 -3.80 -16.93 -16.16
CA THR A 73 -3.81 -17.94 -15.10
C THR A 73 -3.29 -17.38 -13.77
N VAL A 74 -3.85 -17.89 -12.66
CA VAL A 74 -3.31 -17.64 -11.32
C VAL A 74 -1.93 -18.31 -11.21
N PRO A 75 -0.88 -17.59 -10.78
CA PRO A 75 0.46 -18.17 -10.59
C PRO A 75 0.43 -19.47 -9.78
N GLU A 76 1.12 -20.51 -10.26
CA GLU A 76 1.13 -21.83 -9.62
C GLU A 76 1.56 -21.79 -8.15
N VAL A 77 2.50 -20.90 -7.82
CA VAL A 77 2.96 -20.69 -6.43
C VAL A 77 1.81 -20.31 -5.49
N LEU A 78 0.83 -19.54 -5.96
CA LEU A 78 -0.36 -19.17 -5.19
C LEU A 78 -1.36 -20.33 -5.04
N GLN A 79 -1.24 -21.36 -5.89
CA GLN A 79 -2.04 -22.58 -5.84
C GLN A 79 -1.37 -23.70 -5.04
N SER A 80 -0.07 -23.56 -4.73
CA SER A 80 0.75 -24.62 -4.14
C SER A 80 0.43 -24.96 -2.67
N GLY A 81 -0.35 -24.13 -1.96
CA GLY A 81 -0.57 -24.26 -0.52
C GLY A 81 0.67 -23.98 0.35
N ASN A 82 1.83 -23.71 -0.25
CA ASN A 82 3.06 -23.44 0.48
C ASN A 82 3.09 -21.99 0.97
N HIS A 83 2.65 -21.76 2.21
CA HIS A 83 2.57 -20.44 2.81
C HIS A 83 3.89 -19.65 2.76
N ALA A 84 5.04 -20.32 2.90
CA ALA A 84 6.34 -19.65 2.84
C ALA A 84 6.65 -19.14 1.43
N LYS A 85 6.44 -19.96 0.39
CA LYS A 85 6.63 -19.55 -1.01
C LYS A 85 5.63 -18.48 -1.44
N ILE A 86 4.39 -18.56 -0.94
CA ILE A 86 3.35 -17.55 -1.20
C ILE A 86 3.74 -16.21 -0.58
N SER A 87 4.21 -16.21 0.67
CA SER A 87 4.67 -14.99 1.35
C SER A 87 5.84 -14.34 0.60
N GLU A 88 6.83 -15.15 0.20
CA GLU A 88 7.96 -14.68 -0.59
C GLU A 88 7.54 -14.09 -1.94
N TYR A 89 6.67 -14.78 -2.67
CA TYR A 89 6.10 -14.30 -3.93
C TYR A 89 5.45 -12.92 -3.76
N ARG A 90 4.62 -12.76 -2.73
CA ARG A 90 3.94 -11.50 -2.42
C ARG A 90 4.94 -10.37 -2.13
N GLN A 91 5.95 -10.64 -1.31
CA GLN A 91 6.97 -9.65 -0.98
C GLN A 91 7.79 -9.22 -2.21
N PHE A 92 8.19 -10.16 -3.06
CA PHE A 92 8.97 -9.85 -4.26
C PHE A 92 8.17 -9.02 -5.26
N HIS A 93 6.92 -9.40 -5.51
CA HIS A 93 6.09 -8.63 -6.44
C HIS A 93 5.66 -7.27 -5.87
N SER A 94 5.59 -7.11 -4.55
CA SER A 94 5.45 -5.78 -3.92
C SER A 94 6.66 -4.89 -4.21
N ILE A 95 7.89 -5.43 -4.09
CA ILE A 95 9.12 -4.72 -4.45
C ILE A 95 9.11 -4.33 -5.93
N GLU A 96 8.87 -5.28 -6.84
CA GLU A 96 8.87 -5.05 -8.28
C GLU A 96 7.85 -3.99 -8.70
N LYS A 97 6.62 -4.06 -8.17
CA LYS A 97 5.56 -3.09 -8.45
C LYS A 97 5.93 -1.70 -7.93
N THR A 98 6.57 -1.63 -6.76
CA THR A 98 7.02 -0.35 -6.19
C THR A 98 8.13 0.25 -7.03
N MET A 99 9.17 -0.51 -7.38
CA MET A 99 10.24 -0.05 -8.27
C MET A 99 9.70 0.45 -9.61
N LYS A 100 8.70 -0.23 -10.17
CA LYS A 100 8.11 0.13 -11.47
C LYS A 100 7.24 1.39 -11.41
N ASN A 101 6.42 1.54 -10.36
CA ASN A 101 5.35 2.55 -10.35
C ASN A 101 5.63 3.74 -9.43
N ARG A 102 6.46 3.57 -8.39
CA ARG A 102 6.74 4.54 -7.33
C ARG A 102 8.18 4.38 -6.84
N MET A 103 9.13 4.65 -7.75
CA MET A 103 10.56 4.55 -7.46
C MET A 103 10.97 5.41 -6.26
N ASP A 104 10.30 6.56 -6.07
CA ASP A 104 10.47 7.44 -4.91
C ASP A 104 10.25 6.71 -3.57
N LEU A 105 9.23 5.85 -3.47
CA LEU A 105 8.98 5.05 -2.26
C LEU A 105 10.06 4.00 -2.07
N PHE A 106 10.51 3.40 -3.16
CA PHE A 106 11.54 2.36 -3.11
C PHE A 106 12.90 2.93 -2.69
N GLU A 107 13.29 4.09 -3.21
CA GLU A 107 14.50 4.80 -2.80
C GLU A 107 14.47 5.14 -1.31
N LYS A 108 13.36 5.73 -0.83
CA LYS A 108 13.17 5.99 0.60
C LYS A 108 13.24 4.70 1.45
N LYS A 109 12.71 3.58 0.93
CA LYS A 109 12.80 2.29 1.60
C LYS A 109 14.24 1.76 1.66
N LEU A 110 15.04 2.01 0.61
CA LEU A 110 16.46 1.67 0.58
C LEU A 110 17.32 2.55 1.49
N GLU A 111 17.04 3.84 1.59
CA GLU A 111 17.74 4.75 2.51
C GLU A 111 17.61 4.27 3.97
N ASN A 112 16.43 3.78 4.34
CA ASN A 112 16.12 3.29 5.69
C ASN A 112 16.32 1.77 5.84
N ILE A 113 17.07 1.13 4.94
CA ILE A 113 17.22 -0.34 4.91
C ILE A 113 17.88 -0.91 6.17
N ASP A 114 18.73 -0.14 6.83
CA ASP A 114 19.42 -0.59 8.04
C ASP A 114 18.50 -0.57 9.28
N GLU A 115 17.45 0.25 9.26
CA GLU A 115 16.43 0.31 10.31
C GLU A 115 15.38 -0.80 10.14
N ASP A 116 15.06 -1.16 8.89
CA ASP A 116 14.13 -2.23 8.56
C ASP A 116 14.85 -3.56 8.24
N LEU A 117 15.23 -4.27 9.31
CA LEU A 117 15.91 -5.56 9.22
C LEU A 117 15.11 -6.63 8.46
N GLU A 118 13.78 -6.58 8.51
CA GLU A 118 12.91 -7.53 7.80
C GLU A 118 12.97 -7.26 6.30
N PHE A 119 12.79 -6.00 5.88
CA PHE A 119 12.94 -5.62 4.48
C PHE A 119 14.35 -5.94 3.95
N LYS A 120 15.40 -5.70 4.73
CA LYS A 120 16.78 -6.03 4.35
C LYS A 120 16.98 -7.52 4.06
N LYS A 121 16.38 -8.42 4.87
CA LYS A 121 16.44 -9.88 4.63
C LYS A 121 15.73 -10.26 3.33
N VAL A 122 14.51 -9.74 3.15
CA VAL A 122 13.68 -10.00 1.97
C VAL A 122 14.36 -9.48 0.70
N TYR A 123 14.88 -8.26 0.73
CA TYR A 123 15.54 -7.64 -0.41
C TYR A 123 16.83 -8.38 -0.82
N LYS A 124 17.64 -8.82 0.15
CA LYS A 124 18.78 -9.71 -0.13
C LYS A 124 18.37 -11.02 -0.80
N LYS A 125 17.23 -11.57 -0.42
CA LYS A 125 16.69 -12.79 -1.03
C LYS A 125 16.18 -12.53 -2.45
N TYR A 126 15.48 -11.42 -2.66
CA TYR A 126 15.03 -10.95 -3.97
C TYR A 126 16.21 -10.82 -4.94
N LEU A 127 17.30 -10.17 -4.50
CA LEU A 127 18.52 -10.01 -5.30
C LEU A 127 19.23 -11.34 -5.64
N LYS A 128 19.04 -12.40 -4.86
CA LYS A 128 19.61 -13.73 -5.14
C LYS A 128 18.76 -14.57 -6.10
N ASN A 129 17.46 -14.29 -6.16
CA ASN A 129 16.50 -15.03 -6.99
C ASN A 129 16.27 -14.36 -8.37
N LYS A 130 16.97 -13.25 -8.64
CA LYS A 130 16.98 -12.53 -9.92
C LYS A 130 18.26 -12.84 -10.68
#